data_AF-A0A5H2XRG0-F1
#
_entry.id   AF-A0A5H2XRG0-F1
#
_cell.length_a   1.000
_cell.length_b   1.000
_cell.length_c   1.000
_cell.angle_alpha   90.00
_cell.angle_beta   90.00
_cell.angle_gamma   90.00
#
_symmetry.space_group_name_H-M   'P 1'
#
loop_
_entity.id
_entity.type
_entity.pdbx_description
1 polymer ?
#
loop_
_entity_poly.entity_id
_entity_poly.type
_entity_poly.pdbx_seq_one_letter_code
_entity_poly.pdbx_strand_id
1 'polypeptide(L)'
;MMEDVSLCEAWVQVSHCPVTGNEIKFSHMWKKIHQAFCEREIGSTRTEMTLSSRWKVLNKELGKWRNALAKAIDNHRSGENLSNEIIQAQMWFGATGQGKKSFNHTHCWEVVKTL
;
A
#
# COMPACT_ATOMS: atom_id res chain seq x y z
N MET A 1 2.89 10.75 -12.76
CA MET A 1 3.12 9.61 -11.86
C MET A 1 1.74 9.09 -11.44
N MET A 2 1.59 7.81 -11.06
CA MET A 2 0.28 7.31 -10.60
C MET A 2 0.05 7.83 -9.19
N GLU A 3 -1.03 8.58 -8.97
CA GLU A 3 -1.31 9.29 -7.73
C GLU A 3 -1.21 8.40 -6.47
N ASP A 4 -1.67 7.15 -6.55
CA ASP A 4 -1.59 6.20 -5.43
C ASP A 4 -0.15 5.78 -5.10
N VAL A 5 0.73 5.72 -6.09
CA VAL A 5 2.15 5.40 -5.88
C VAL A 5 2.81 6.55 -5.13
N SER A 6 2.57 7.78 -5.54
CA SER A 6 3.08 8.99 -4.87
C SER A 6 2.59 9.09 -3.43
N LEU A 7 1.34 8.68 -3.17
CA LEU A 7 0.79 8.57 -1.82
C LEU A 7 1.49 7.49 -0.99
N CYS A 8 1.77 6.31 -1.55
CA CYS A 8 2.55 5.27 -0.90
C CYS A 8 3.97 5.74 -0.56
N GLU A 9 4.66 6.41 -1.48
CA GLU A 9 6.02 6.91 -1.28
C GLU A 9 6.06 7.96 -0.16
N ALA A 10 5.12 8.91 -0.17
CA ALA A 10 4.98 9.90 0.89
C ALA A 10 4.70 9.25 2.25
N TRP A 11 3.84 8.22 2.29
CA TRP A 11 3.57 7.46 3.50
C TRP A 11 4.82 6.74 4.03
N VAL A 12 5.56 6.02 3.18
CA VAL A 12 6.79 5.31 3.55
C VAL A 12 7.85 6.28 4.07
N GLN A 13 8.06 7.41 3.38
CA GLN A 13 9.01 8.44 3.82
C GLN A 13 8.71 8.95 5.24
N VAL A 14 7.43 9.24 5.52
CA VAL A 14 7.04 9.81 6.82
C VAL A 14 7.05 8.74 7.91
N SER A 15 6.57 7.52 7.64
CA SER A 15 6.49 6.44 8.63
C SER A 15 7.87 5.89 9.05
N HIS A 16 8.86 5.90 8.16
CA HIS A 16 10.24 5.51 8.50
C HIS A 16 11.08 6.62 9.13
N CYS A 17 10.54 7.84 9.29
CA CYS A 17 11.32 8.93 9.84
C CYS A 17 11.57 8.70 11.35
N PRO A 18 12.83 8.55 11.81
CA PRO A 18 13.14 8.21 13.21
C PRO A 18 12.72 9.31 14.20
N VAL A 19 12.55 10.56 13.74
CA VAL A 19 12.03 11.69 14.51
C VAL A 19 10.52 11.54 14.80
N THR A 20 9.81 10.71 14.02
CA THR A 20 8.36 10.52 14.11
C THR A 20 7.92 9.34 14.97
N GLY A 21 8.86 8.56 15.52
CA GLY A 21 8.58 7.32 16.26
C GLY A 21 7.88 7.51 17.62
N ASN A 22 7.94 8.70 18.23
CA ASN A 22 7.25 8.99 19.50
C ASN A 22 6.13 10.02 19.30
N GLU A 23 4.89 9.55 19.50
CA GLU A 23 3.67 10.33 19.79
C GLU A 23 3.31 11.50 18.85
N ILE A 24 3.57 11.39 17.55
CA ILE A 24 2.98 12.34 16.61
C ILE A 24 1.47 12.07 16.51
N LYS A 25 0.65 13.05 16.91
CA LYS A 25 -0.80 13.02 16.68
C LYS A 25 -1.08 12.73 15.22
N PHE A 26 -2.03 11.83 14.95
CA PHE A 26 -2.38 11.38 13.59
C PHE A 26 -2.61 12.56 12.61
N SER A 27 -3.16 13.67 13.07
CA SER A 27 -3.32 14.90 12.27
C SER A 27 -1.99 15.51 11.80
N HIS A 28 -0.96 15.51 12.64
CA HIS A 28 0.36 16.04 12.28
C HIS A 28 1.12 15.08 11.34
N MET A 29 0.88 13.77 11.45
CA MET A 29 1.41 12.80 10.48
C MET A 29 0.84 13.09 9.07
N TRP A 30 -0.46 13.34 8.96
CA TRP A 30 -1.09 13.66 7.66
C TRP A 30 -0.61 14.97 7.05
N LYS A 31 -0.30 15.99 7.86
CA LYS A 31 0.35 17.22 7.37
C LYS A 31 1.68 16.91 6.67
N LYS A 32 2.52 16.08 7.29
CA LYS A 32 3.82 15.68 6.71
C LYS A 32 3.65 14.85 5.44
N ILE A 33 2.68 13.93 5.44
CA ILE A 33 2.39 13.10 4.25
C ILE A 33 1.88 13.97 3.11
N HIS A 34 0.97 14.90 3.37
CA HIS A 34 0.44 15.83 2.37
C HIS A 34 1.54 16.72 1.80
N GLN A 35 2.42 17.27 2.64
CA GLN A 35 3.57 18.04 2.18
C GLN A 35 4.47 17.19 1.26
N ALA A 36 4.89 16.01 1.72
CA ALA A 36 5.75 15.11 0.94
C ALA A 36 5.08 14.68 -0.38
N PHE A 37 3.76 14.54 -0.40
CA PHE A 37 2.99 14.25 -1.60
C PHE A 37 2.98 15.43 -2.57
N CYS A 38 2.71 16.65 -2.11
CA CYS A 38 2.69 17.86 -2.96
C CYS A 38 4.07 18.20 -3.55
N GLU A 39 5.15 17.87 -2.85
CA GLU A 39 6.53 18.01 -3.37
C GLU A 39 6.80 17.07 -4.56
N ARG A 40 6.08 15.92 -4.64
CA ARG A 40 6.17 14.96 -5.76
C ARG A 40 5.16 15.25 -6.87
N GLU A 41 3.93 15.57 -6.49
CA GLU A 41 2.81 15.87 -7.39
C GLU A 41 2.60 17.38 -7.48
N ILE A 42 3.53 18.05 -8.18
CA ILE A 42 3.52 19.51 -8.34
C ILE A 42 2.20 19.95 -8.98
N GLY A 43 1.53 20.91 -8.34
CA GLY A 43 0.23 21.42 -8.79
C GLY A 43 -0.98 20.57 -8.35
N SER A 44 -0.78 19.56 -7.50
CA SER A 44 -1.90 18.78 -6.97
C SER A 44 -2.88 19.63 -6.17
N THR A 45 -4.17 19.39 -6.38
CA THR A 45 -5.29 20.01 -5.63
C THR A 45 -5.77 19.14 -4.47
N ARG A 46 -5.08 18.02 -4.19
CA ARG A 46 -5.45 17.11 -3.09
C ARG A 46 -5.22 17.77 -1.74
N THR A 47 -6.13 17.47 -0.81
CA THR A 47 -6.05 17.88 0.59
C THR A 47 -5.67 16.71 1.48
N GLU A 48 -5.17 16.98 2.70
CA GLU A 48 -4.92 15.98 3.74
C GLU A 48 -6.11 15.01 3.92
N MET A 49 -7.34 15.54 3.89
CA MET A 49 -8.56 14.75 4.04
C MET A 49 -8.78 13.80 2.86
N THR A 50 -8.58 14.27 1.63
CA THR A 50 -8.72 13.41 0.44
C THR A 50 -7.66 12.32 0.39
N LEU A 51 -6.41 12.64 0.73
CA LEU A 51 -5.31 11.68 0.77
C LEU A 51 -5.51 10.64 1.88
N SER A 52 -5.91 11.06 3.08
CA SER A 52 -6.16 10.14 4.19
C SER A 52 -7.32 9.18 3.91
N SER A 53 -8.39 9.68 3.29
CA SER A 53 -9.51 8.84 2.84
C SER A 53 -9.06 7.83 1.77
N ARG A 54 -8.28 8.28 0.78
CA ARG A 54 -7.73 7.40 -0.26
C ARG A 54 -6.82 6.33 0.32
N TRP A 55 -5.91 6.72 1.23
CA TRP A 55 -5.02 5.80 1.91
C TRP A 55 -5.77 4.75 2.72
N LYS A 56 -6.85 5.11 3.43
CA LYS A 56 -7.66 4.14 4.18
C LYS A 56 -8.19 3.01 3.29
N VAL A 57 -8.65 3.36 2.09
CA VAL A 57 -9.14 2.36 1.10
C VAL A 57 -7.97 1.55 0.56
N LEU A 58 -6.93 2.21 0.08
CA LEU A 58 -5.75 1.57 -0.52
C LEU A 58 -5.05 0.63 0.48
N ASN A 59 -4.81 1.08 1.71
CA ASN A 59 -4.17 0.29 2.77
C ASN A 59 -4.99 -0.95 3.14
N LYS A 60 -6.32 -0.88 3.08
CA LYS A 60 -7.19 -2.05 3.27
C LYS A 60 -7.00 -3.08 2.16
N GLU A 61 -6.86 -2.64 0.91
CA GLU A 61 -6.60 -3.54 -0.23
C GLU A 61 -5.19 -4.12 -0.17
N LEU A 62 -4.18 -3.29 0.15
CA LEU A 62 -2.79 -3.74 0.37
C LEU A 62 -2.70 -4.76 1.51
N GLY A 63 -3.45 -4.57 2.60
CA GLY A 63 -3.52 -5.55 3.69
C GLY A 63 -4.13 -6.89 3.28
N LYS A 64 -5.20 -6.88 2.47
CA LYS A 64 -5.76 -8.11 1.90
C LYS A 64 -4.76 -8.82 0.98
N TRP A 65 -4.05 -8.04 0.15
CA TRP A 65 -3.01 -8.56 -0.73
C TRP A 65 -1.85 -9.20 0.06
N ARG A 66 -1.36 -8.53 1.12
CA ARG A 66 -0.36 -9.09 2.03
C ARG A 66 -0.80 -10.43 2.61
N ASN A 67 -2.05 -10.55 3.05
CA ASN A 67 -2.59 -11.81 3.57
C ASN A 67 -2.72 -12.90 2.50
N ALA A 68 -3.10 -12.53 1.27
CA ALA A 68 -3.19 -13.47 0.15
C ALA A 68 -1.81 -13.99 -0.27
N LEU A 69 -0.80 -13.11 -0.30
CA LEU A 69 0.60 -13.50 -0.51
C LEU A 69 1.10 -14.42 0.59
N ALA A 70 0.86 -14.09 1.87
CA ALA A 70 1.26 -14.94 2.98
C ALA A 70 0.64 -16.35 2.87
N LYS A 71 -0.63 -16.45 2.47
CA LYS A 71 -1.29 -17.74 2.21
C LYS A 71 -0.70 -18.49 1.02
N ALA A 72 -0.37 -17.78 -0.06
CA ALA A 72 0.27 -18.38 -1.22
C ALA A 72 1.64 -18.98 -0.85
N ILE A 73 2.43 -18.24 -0.07
CA ILE A 73 3.75 -18.68 0.43
C ILE A 73 3.61 -19.83 1.43
N ASP A 74 2.65 -19.78 2.37
CA ASP A 74 2.44 -20.87 3.33
C ASP A 74 1.97 -22.16 2.63
N ASN A 75 1.19 -22.02 1.55
CA ASN A 75 0.73 -23.15 0.75
C ASN A 75 1.76 -23.66 -0.27
N HIS A 76 3.00 -23.13 -0.29
CA HIS A 76 4.08 -23.66 -1.12
C HIS A 76 4.49 -25.06 -0.62
N ARG A 77 3.78 -26.07 -1.11
CA ARG A 77 4.24 -27.45 -1.13
C ARG A 77 5.13 -27.61 -2.37
N SER A 78 6.40 -27.91 -2.13
CA SER A 78 7.38 -28.43 -3.11
C SER A 78 7.72 -27.56 -4.33
N GLY A 79 8.87 -26.86 -4.26
CA GLY A 79 9.74 -26.58 -5.42
C GLY A 79 9.28 -25.53 -6.44
N GLU A 80 8.18 -24.82 -6.22
CA GLU A 80 7.69 -23.77 -7.12
C GLU A 80 8.48 -22.46 -7.00
N ASN A 81 8.57 -21.68 -8.10
CA ASN A 81 9.35 -20.43 -8.19
C ASN A 81 8.50 -19.18 -7.94
N LEU A 82 9.15 -18.03 -7.66
CA LEU A 82 8.55 -16.73 -7.29
C LEU A 82 7.35 -16.26 -8.15
N SER A 83 7.28 -16.69 -9.41
CA SER A 83 6.19 -16.34 -10.33
C SER A 83 4.89 -17.05 -9.95
N ASN A 84 4.98 -18.23 -9.34
CA ASN A 84 3.82 -19.00 -8.90
C ASN A 84 3.17 -18.37 -7.66
N GLU A 85 3.95 -17.81 -6.73
CA GLU A 85 3.43 -17.15 -5.52
C GLU A 85 2.53 -15.97 -5.87
N ILE A 86 2.92 -15.15 -6.86
CA ILE A 86 2.10 -14.00 -7.30
C ILE A 86 0.79 -14.47 -7.94
N ILE A 87 0.83 -15.51 -8.78
CA ILE A 87 -0.37 -16.08 -9.42
C ILE A 87 -1.30 -16.68 -8.35
N GLN A 88 -0.76 -17.45 -7.42
CA GLN A 88 -1.50 -18.03 -6.30
C GLN A 88 -2.08 -16.93 -5.39
N ALA A 89 -1.32 -15.87 -5.12
CA ALA A 89 -1.81 -14.74 -4.34
C ALA A 89 -2.95 -14.00 -5.04
N GLN A 90 -2.92 -13.85 -6.36
CA GLN A 90 -4.04 -13.31 -7.14
C GLN A 90 -5.31 -14.19 -7.00
N MET A 91 -5.14 -15.51 -7.04
CA MET A 91 -6.25 -16.45 -6.82
C MET A 91 -6.84 -16.31 -5.41
N TRP A 92 -5.99 -16.32 -4.38
CA TRP A 92 -6.42 -16.15 -2.99
C TRP A 92 -7.07 -14.79 -2.75
N PHE A 93 -6.52 -13.72 -3.33
CA PHE A 93 -7.09 -12.37 -3.23
C PHE A 93 -8.49 -12.33 -3.84
N GLY A 94 -8.66 -12.82 -5.08
CA GLY A 94 -9.94 -12.87 -5.77
C GLY A 94 -10.99 -13.76 -5.10
N ALA A 95 -10.57 -14.82 -4.40
CA ALA A 95 -11.47 -15.71 -3.66
C ALA A 95 -12.09 -15.06 -2.41
N THR A 96 -11.48 -14.00 -1.88
CA THR A 96 -11.97 -13.29 -0.68
C THR A 96 -12.90 -12.10 -0.98
N GLY A 97 -13.13 -11.79 -2.26
CA GLY A 97 -13.91 -10.63 -2.70
C GLY A 97 -15.34 -10.95 -3.12
N GLN A 98 -16.27 -10.00 -2.92
CA GLN A 98 -17.54 -9.96 -3.65
C GLN A 98 -17.23 -9.54 -5.09
N GLY A 99 -17.00 -10.53 -5.95
CA GLY A 99 -16.54 -10.35 -7.33
C GLY A 99 -15.06 -10.72 -7.47
N LYS A 100 -14.75 -11.52 -8.50
CA LYS A 100 -13.39 -11.95 -8.87
C LYS A 100 -12.56 -10.76 -9.38
N LYS A 101 -12.20 -9.83 -8.50
CA LYS A 101 -11.31 -8.71 -8.84
C LYS A 101 -9.87 -9.13 -8.60
N SER A 102 -9.04 -9.00 -9.62
CA SER A 102 -7.59 -9.10 -9.48
C SER A 102 -7.05 -7.90 -8.71
N PHE A 103 -5.95 -8.10 -7.99
CA PHE A 103 -5.20 -7.02 -7.39
C PHE A 103 -4.45 -6.25 -8.49
N ASN A 104 -4.70 -4.95 -8.57
CA ASN A 104 -4.19 -4.06 -9.62
C ASN A 104 -3.28 -2.94 -9.07
N HIS A 105 -3.00 -2.92 -7.77
CA HIS A 105 -2.15 -1.93 -7.11
C HIS A 105 -0.71 -2.45 -6.90
N THR A 106 -0.16 -3.17 -7.89
CA THR A 106 1.17 -3.83 -7.81
C THR A 106 2.30 -2.84 -7.55
N HIS A 107 2.33 -1.70 -8.26
CA HIS A 107 3.34 -0.67 -8.01
C HIS A 107 3.25 -0.07 -6.60
N CYS A 108 2.04 0.12 -6.08
CA CYS A 108 1.83 0.57 -4.72
C CYS A 108 2.36 -0.45 -3.70
N TRP A 109 2.12 -1.74 -3.95
CA TRP A 109 2.65 -2.83 -3.12
C TRP A 109 4.17 -2.84 -3.09
N GLU A 110 4.83 -2.70 -4.24
CA GLU A 110 6.30 -2.67 -4.32
C GLU A 110 6.92 -1.58 -3.43
N VAL A 111 6.24 -0.44 -3.29
CA VAL A 111 6.67 0.66 -2.42
C VAL A 111 6.48 0.33 -0.94
N VAL A 112 5.34 -0.27 -0.55
CA VAL A 112 4.98 -0.44 0.87
C VAL A 112 5.35 -1.79 1.46
N LYS A 113 5.78 -2.78 0.66
CA LYS A 113 6.06 -4.15 1.13
C LYS A 113 7.17 -4.26 2.17
N THR A 114 7.97 -3.20 2.33
CA THR A 114 9.06 -3.10 3.31
C THR A 114 8.61 -2.53 4.67
N LEU A 115 7.36 -2.05 4.76
CA LEU A 115 6.67 -1.69 6.01
C LEU A 115 6.07 -2.93 6.68
#